data_AF-A0A7S1UVJ9-F1
#
_entry.id   AF-A0A7S1UVJ9-F1
#
_cell.length_a   1.000
_cell.length_b   1.000
_cell.length_c   1.000
_cell.angle_alpha   90.00
_cell.angle_beta   90.00
_cell.angle_gamma   90.00
#
_symmetry.space_group_name_H-M   'P 1'
#
loop_
_entity.id
_entity.type
_entity.pdbx_description
1 polymer ?
#
loop_
_entity_poly.entity_id
_entity_poly.type
_entity_poly.pdbx_seq_one_letter_code
_entity_poly.pdbx_strand_id
1 'polypeptide(L)'
;DTPEDSMTEKEVSDRKATIVLDYIIQASDIAHTMQHWEVYTRWNKRLFREMYKAFMSGESDEDPRQGWYKGEMGFFDFYVIPLATKLWECGVFGVCGDEYLNYARENRRLWEEQGEQVVAAMLEECEREYPAQPQSPFTLS
;
A
#
# COMPACT_ATOMS: atom_id res chain seq x y z
N ASP A 1 51.93 1.17 -3.25
CA ASP A 1 51.10 2.39 -3.19
C ASP A 1 50.02 2.33 -4.24
N THR A 2 48.94 1.63 -3.93
CA THR A 2 47.69 1.72 -4.71
C THR A 2 47.11 3.11 -4.44
N PRO A 3 46.74 3.89 -5.46
CA PRO A 3 46.01 5.13 -5.22
C PRO A 3 44.67 4.73 -4.59
N GLU A 4 44.45 5.13 -3.33
CA GLU A 4 43.14 5.05 -2.71
C GLU A 4 42.16 5.76 -3.65
N ASP A 5 41.14 5.03 -4.07
CA ASP A 5 40.03 5.48 -4.90
C ASP A 5 39.22 6.53 -4.11
N SER A 6 39.71 7.77 -4.08
CA SER A 6 39.06 8.87 -3.38
C SER A 6 37.88 9.34 -4.23
N MET A 7 36.69 8.89 -3.87
CA MET A 7 35.45 9.28 -4.50
C MET A 7 35.29 10.81 -4.51
N THR A 8 34.99 11.38 -5.68
CA THR A 8 34.86 12.83 -5.84
C THR A 8 33.61 13.35 -5.12
N GLU A 9 33.63 14.62 -4.70
CA GLU A 9 32.45 15.28 -4.09
C GLU A 9 31.22 15.22 -5.00
N LYS A 10 31.44 15.29 -6.32
CA LYS A 10 30.39 15.14 -7.32
C LYS A 10 29.77 13.74 -7.29
N GLU A 11 30.58 12.68 -7.26
CA GLU A 11 30.08 11.30 -7.16
C GLU A 11 29.32 11.04 -5.85
N VAL A 12 29.77 11.63 -4.74
CA VAL A 12 29.02 11.59 -3.47
C VAL A 12 27.65 12.26 -3.64
N SER A 13 27.60 13.44 -4.27
CA SER A 13 26.35 14.17 -4.52
C SER A 13 25.40 13.42 -5.45
N ASP A 14 25.91 12.89 -6.56
CA ASP A 14 25.13 12.15 -7.55
C ASP A 14 24.52 10.87 -6.92
N ARG A 15 25.27 10.16 -6.06
CA ARG A 15 24.74 9.00 -5.31
C ARG A 15 23.62 9.40 -4.34
N LYS A 16 23.78 10.51 -3.61
CA LYS A 16 22.74 11.03 -2.72
C LYS A 16 21.47 11.40 -3.50
N ALA A 17 21.62 12.04 -4.66
CA ALA A 17 20.49 12.37 -5.52
C ALA A 17 19.72 11.12 -5.98
N THR A 18 20.44 10.07 -6.40
CA THR A 18 19.82 8.78 -6.79
C THR A 18 19.06 8.14 -5.63
N ILE A 19 19.62 8.15 -4.42
CA ILE A 19 18.94 7.63 -3.23
C ILE A 19 17.66 8.42 -2.94
N VAL A 20 17.71 9.74 -3.03
CA VAL A 20 16.52 10.59 -2.83
C VAL A 20 15.44 10.30 -3.88
N LEU A 21 15.81 10.11 -5.15
CA LEU A 21 14.87 9.76 -6.21
C LEU A 21 14.20 8.41 -5.94
N ASP A 22 14.95 7.41 -5.51
CA ASP A 22 14.43 6.09 -5.16
C ASP A 22 13.41 6.20 -4.00
N TYR A 23 13.73 6.96 -2.96
CA TYR A 23 12.80 7.22 -1.86
C TYR A 23 11.52 7.94 -2.30
N ILE A 24 11.60 8.90 -3.23
CA ILE A 24 10.43 9.59 -3.76
C ILE A 24 9.53 8.61 -4.53
N ILE A 25 10.12 7.71 -5.32
CA ILE A 25 9.38 6.69 -6.06
C ILE A 25 8.67 5.75 -5.09
N GLN A 26 9.38 5.23 -4.08
CA GLN A 26 8.78 4.37 -3.05
C GLN A 26 7.66 5.09 -2.29
N ALA A 27 7.87 6.35 -1.89
CA ALA A 27 6.87 7.15 -1.21
C ALA A 27 5.62 7.39 -2.08
N SER A 28 5.80 7.56 -3.39
CA SER A 28 4.71 7.81 -4.33
C SER A 28 3.76 6.62 -4.46
N ASP A 29 4.30 5.41 -4.43
CA ASP A 29 3.51 4.17 -4.54
C ASP A 29 2.53 3.98 -3.36
N ILE A 30 2.98 4.36 -2.16
CA ILE A 30 2.18 4.24 -0.93
C ILE A 30 1.61 5.56 -0.40
N ALA A 31 1.66 6.65 -1.16
CA ALA A 31 1.28 7.97 -0.64
C ALA A 31 -0.14 7.99 -0.05
N HIS A 32 -1.06 7.22 -0.64
CA HIS A 32 -2.45 7.12 -0.20
C HIS A 32 -2.63 6.54 1.22
N THR A 33 -1.67 5.72 1.71
CA THR A 33 -1.72 5.16 3.08
C THR A 33 -1.21 6.13 4.13
N MET A 34 -0.56 7.22 3.70
CA MET A 34 -0.03 8.31 4.54
C MET A 34 -0.86 9.59 4.43
N GLN A 35 -2.09 9.49 3.92
CA GLN A 35 -3.07 10.58 3.83
C GLN A 35 -4.20 10.38 4.84
N HIS A 36 -5.10 11.36 4.97
CA HIS A 36 -6.28 11.24 5.82
C HIS A 36 -7.08 9.95 5.55
N TRP A 37 -7.66 9.41 6.62
CA TRP A 37 -8.43 8.15 6.63
C TRP A 37 -9.40 7.97 5.45
N GLU A 38 -10.17 9.01 5.11
CA GLU A 38 -11.13 8.94 4.00
C GLU A 38 -10.48 8.71 2.64
N VAL A 39 -9.26 9.22 2.45
CA VAL A 39 -8.50 9.03 1.21
C VAL A 39 -7.91 7.64 1.17
N TYR A 40 -7.26 7.21 2.26
CA TYR A 40 -6.72 5.86 2.40
C TYR A 40 -7.81 4.81 2.14
N THR A 41 -8.93 4.89 2.86
CA THR A 41 -10.03 3.91 2.71
C THR A 41 -10.64 3.94 1.32
N ARG A 42 -10.76 5.11 0.67
CA ARG A 42 -11.25 5.19 -0.71
C ARG A 42 -10.36 4.43 -1.68
N TRP A 43 -9.04 4.55 -1.55
CA TRP A 43 -8.10 3.81 -2.41
C TRP A 43 -8.05 2.33 -2.07
N ASN A 44 -8.05 1.98 -0.78
CA ASN A 44 -8.13 0.58 -0.34
C ASN A 44 -9.39 -0.11 -0.89
N LYS A 45 -10.56 0.56 -0.86
CA LYS A 45 -11.82 0.07 -1.45
C LYS A 45 -11.70 -0.21 -2.95
N ARG A 46 -11.02 0.67 -3.68
CA ARG A 46 -10.82 0.51 -5.14
C ARG A 46 -9.94 -0.71 -5.42
N LEU A 47 -8.84 -0.86 -4.69
CA LEU A 47 -7.96 -2.01 -4.83
C LEU A 47 -8.68 -3.32 -4.49
N PHE A 48 -9.42 -3.36 -3.37
CA PHE A 48 -10.22 -4.52 -3.00
C PHE A 48 -11.19 -4.94 -4.11
N ARG A 49 -11.89 -3.95 -4.70
CA ARG A 49 -12.84 -4.19 -5.81
C ARG A 49 -12.15 -4.70 -7.07
N GLU A 50 -10.99 -4.16 -7.42
CA GLU A 50 -10.20 -4.62 -8.57
C GLU A 50 -9.75 -6.08 -8.38
N MET A 51 -9.22 -6.41 -7.20
CA MET A 51 -8.83 -7.78 -6.83
C MET A 51 -10.03 -8.73 -6.84
N TYR A 52 -11.18 -8.29 -6.30
CA TYR A 52 -12.39 -9.11 -6.25
C TYR A 52 -12.90 -9.41 -7.66
N LYS A 53 -12.93 -8.39 -8.52
CA LYS A 53 -13.32 -8.57 -9.92
C LYS A 53 -12.40 -9.56 -10.64
N ALA A 54 -11.09 -9.43 -10.48
CA ALA A 54 -10.11 -10.33 -11.08
C ALA A 54 -10.26 -11.78 -10.60
N PHE A 55 -10.52 -11.97 -9.31
CA PHE A 55 -10.82 -13.28 -8.74
C PHE A 55 -12.10 -13.88 -9.33
N MET A 56 -13.18 -13.10 -9.39
CA MET A 56 -14.47 -13.57 -9.92
C MET A 56 -14.44 -13.85 -11.43
N SER A 57 -13.57 -13.19 -12.20
CA SER A 57 -13.36 -13.48 -13.62
C SER A 57 -12.40 -14.65 -13.88
N GLY A 58 -11.76 -15.19 -12.84
CA GLY A 58 -10.72 -16.23 -12.97
C GLY A 58 -9.39 -15.71 -13.52
N GLU A 59 -9.16 -14.39 -13.50
CA GLU A 59 -7.89 -13.76 -13.86
C GLU A 59 -6.87 -13.81 -12.72
N SER A 60 -7.34 -14.01 -11.48
CA SER A 60 -6.53 -14.16 -10.28
C SER A 60 -6.99 -15.37 -9.48
N ASP A 61 -6.03 -16.16 -8.97
CA ASP A 61 -6.29 -17.22 -7.99
C ASP A 61 -6.38 -16.67 -6.55
N GLU A 62 -6.03 -15.39 -6.35
CA GLU A 62 -6.02 -14.75 -5.05
C GLU A 62 -7.39 -14.19 -4.68
N ASP A 63 -7.96 -14.73 -3.62
CA ASP A 63 -9.25 -14.32 -3.08
C ASP A 63 -9.10 -13.19 -2.05
N PRO A 64 -9.48 -11.93 -2.36
CA PRO A 64 -9.32 -10.81 -1.43
C PRO A 64 -10.21 -10.93 -0.19
N ARG A 65 -11.21 -11.82 -0.17
CA ARG A 65 -12.01 -12.11 1.03
C ARG A 65 -11.15 -12.72 2.14
N GLN A 66 -10.06 -13.37 1.76
CA GLN A 66 -9.21 -14.11 2.68
C GLN A 66 -8.10 -13.20 3.21
N GLY A 67 -8.30 -12.72 4.44
CA GLY A 67 -7.23 -12.11 5.21
C GLY A 67 -6.93 -10.64 4.91
N TRP A 68 -7.75 -9.93 4.13
CA TRP A 68 -7.54 -8.49 3.83
C TRP A 68 -7.31 -7.64 5.08
N TYR A 69 -8.15 -7.82 6.11
CA TYR A 69 -8.03 -7.09 7.38
C TYR A 69 -6.65 -7.28 8.02
N LYS A 70 -6.21 -8.54 8.17
CA LYS A 70 -4.90 -8.87 8.76
C LYS A 70 -3.74 -8.49 7.84
N GLY A 71 -3.93 -8.60 6.53
CA GLY A 71 -2.97 -8.23 5.50
C GLY A 71 -2.66 -6.74 5.57
N GLU A 72 -3.69 -5.90 5.61
CA GLU A 72 -3.55 -4.45 5.77
C GLU A 72 -2.89 -4.07 7.10
N MET A 73 -3.25 -4.74 8.21
CA MET A 73 -2.53 -4.56 9.48
C MET A 73 -1.03 -4.84 9.35
N GLY A 74 -0.68 -5.97 8.72
CA GLY A 74 0.71 -6.33 8.46
C GLY A 74 1.40 -5.36 7.49
N PHE A 75 0.70 -4.86 6.48
CA PHE A 75 1.21 -3.89 5.54
C PHE A 75 1.59 -2.58 6.24
N PHE A 76 0.76 -2.10 7.17
CA PHE A 76 1.12 -0.95 7.98
C PHE A 76 2.32 -1.22 8.90
N ASP A 77 2.27 -2.32 9.65
CA ASP A 77 3.24 -2.62 10.71
C ASP A 77 4.63 -2.94 10.14
N PHE A 78 4.71 -3.65 9.01
CA PHE A 78 5.98 -4.15 8.45
C PHE A 78 6.49 -3.37 7.23
N TYR A 79 5.66 -2.52 6.61
CA TYR A 79 6.04 -1.78 5.41
C TYR A 79 5.80 -0.27 5.50
N VAL A 80 4.54 0.17 5.59
CA VAL A 80 4.19 1.61 5.51
C VAL A 80 4.83 2.41 6.62
N ILE A 81 4.66 2.02 7.89
CA ILE A 81 5.20 2.77 9.03
C ILE A 81 6.74 2.77 9.04
N PRO A 82 7.42 1.62 8.82
CA PRO A 82 8.88 1.62 8.67
C PRO A 82 9.38 2.52 7.53
N LEU A 83 8.71 2.51 6.37
CA LEU A 83 9.09 3.35 5.23
C LEU A 83 8.84 4.84 5.53
N ALA A 84 7.67 5.20 6.05
CA ALA A 84 7.34 6.57 6.46
C ALA A 84 8.34 7.11 7.50
N THR A 85 8.78 6.26 8.44
CA THR A 85 9.80 6.61 9.43
C THR A 85 11.15 6.92 8.77
N LYS A 86 11.60 6.08 7.82
CA LYS A 86 12.84 6.33 7.08
C LYS A 86 12.78 7.61 6.25
N LEU A 87 11.65 7.86 5.59
CA LEU A 87 11.44 9.07 4.77
C LEU A 87 11.49 10.34 5.63
N TRP A 88 10.92 10.27 6.84
CA TRP A 88 10.99 11.33 7.83
C TRP A 88 12.43 11.54 8.33
N GLU A 89 13.13 10.48 8.73
CA GLU A 89 14.53 10.55 9.19
C GLU A 89 15.49 11.11 8.14
N CYS A 90 15.23 10.83 6.86
CA CYS A 90 16.03 11.32 5.75
C CYS A 90 15.80 12.81 5.45
N GLY A 91 14.79 13.45 6.06
CA GLY A 91 14.49 14.88 5.90
C GLY A 91 14.08 15.31 4.48
N VAL A 92 13.83 14.35 3.57
CA VAL A 92 13.53 14.59 2.16
C VAL A 92 12.28 15.47 1.97
N PHE A 93 11.34 15.40 2.90
CA PHE A 93 10.08 16.15 2.88
C PHE A 93 10.04 17.33 3.86
N GLY A 94 11.14 17.66 4.52
CA GLY A 94 11.21 18.75 5.50
C GLY A 94 10.13 18.63 6.59
N VAL A 95 9.51 19.76 6.95
CA VAL A 95 8.46 19.84 7.99
C VAL A 95 7.19 19.03 7.67
N CYS A 96 6.95 18.67 6.41
CA CYS A 96 5.79 17.85 6.04
C CYS A 96 6.00 16.35 6.34
N GLY A 97 7.23 15.90 6.61
CA GLY A 97 7.51 14.50 6.93
C GLY A 97 6.81 14.03 8.21
N ASP A 98 6.63 14.94 9.17
CA ASP A 98 5.91 14.67 10.43
C ASP A 98 4.43 14.31 10.15
N GLU A 99 3.79 14.98 9.20
CA GLU A 99 2.37 14.76 8.87
C GLU A 99 2.13 13.38 8.25
N TYR A 100 2.99 12.94 7.33
CA TYR A 100 2.86 11.62 6.69
C TYR A 100 2.99 10.46 7.67
N LEU A 101 3.99 10.52 8.56
CA LEU A 101 4.19 9.49 9.57
C LEU A 101 3.03 9.46 10.57
N ASN A 102 2.49 10.63 10.94
CA ASN A 102 1.33 10.72 11.81
C ASN A 102 0.08 10.12 11.17
N TYR A 103 -0.21 10.42 9.90
CA TYR A 103 -1.34 9.81 9.19
C TYR A 103 -1.17 8.31 9.01
N ALA A 104 0.04 7.81 8.72
CA ALA A 104 0.28 6.38 8.62
C ALA A 104 -0.06 5.64 9.93
N ARG A 105 0.38 6.19 11.07
CA ARG A 105 0.09 5.63 12.39
C ARG A 105 -1.38 5.71 12.75
N GLU A 106 -2.03 6.83 12.43
CA GLU A 106 -3.45 7.02 12.68
C GLU A 106 -4.30 6.11 11.80
N ASN A 107 -3.97 5.96 10.52
CA ASN A 107 -4.66 5.03 9.63
C ASN A 107 -4.50 3.59 10.11
N ARG A 108 -3.32 3.19 10.59
CA ARG A 108 -3.13 1.88 11.21
C ARG A 108 -4.07 1.71 12.41
N ARG A 109 -4.10 2.68 13.34
CA ARG A 109 -4.97 2.65 14.53
C ARG A 109 -6.45 2.56 14.15
N LEU A 110 -6.90 3.41 13.22
CA LEU A 110 -8.27 3.39 12.72
C LEU A 110 -8.57 2.07 12.01
N TRP A 111 -7.62 1.52 11.26
CA TRP A 111 -7.82 0.22 10.63
C TRP A 111 -7.97 -0.89 11.67
N GLU A 112 -7.19 -0.89 12.76
CA GLU A 112 -7.39 -1.82 13.88
C GLU A 112 -8.78 -1.69 14.53
N GLU A 113 -9.32 -0.47 14.64
CA GLU A 113 -10.60 -0.22 15.31
C GLU A 113 -11.83 -0.55 14.46
N GLN A 114 -11.77 -0.29 13.15
CA GLN A 114 -12.94 -0.38 12.26
C GLN A 114 -12.67 -1.14 10.95
N GLY A 115 -11.47 -1.65 10.73
CA GLY A 115 -11.07 -2.34 9.50
C GLY A 115 -11.91 -3.57 9.18
N GLU A 116 -12.30 -4.36 10.18
CA GLU A 116 -13.20 -5.50 9.97
C GLU A 116 -14.57 -5.07 9.41
N GLN A 117 -15.12 -3.96 9.94
CA GLN A 117 -16.40 -3.41 9.47
C GLN A 117 -16.26 -2.84 8.05
N VAL A 118 -15.13 -2.17 7.78
CA VAL A 118 -14.81 -1.64 6.46
C VAL A 118 -14.70 -2.76 5.42
N VAL A 119 -14.02 -3.87 5.74
CA VAL A 119 -13.91 -5.05 4.86
C VAL A 119 -15.26 -5.71 4.65
N ALA A 120 -16.09 -5.84 5.70
CA ALA A 120 -17.43 -6.39 5.55
C ALA A 120 -18.28 -5.56 4.57
N ALA A 121 -18.23 -4.22 4.68
CA ALA A 121 -18.92 -3.33 3.76
C ALA A 121 -18.38 -3.42 2.32
N MET A 122 -17.05 -3.50 2.14
CA MET A 122 -16.43 -3.73 0.83
C MET A 122 -16.92 -5.02 0.18
N LEU A 123 -17.00 -6.09 0.97
CA LEU A 123 -17.46 -7.40 0.51
C LEU A 123 -18.92 -7.34 0.05
N GLU A 124 -19.80 -6.77 0.86
CA GLU A 124 -21.22 -6.61 0.52
C GLU A 124 -21.41 -5.80 -0.78
N GLU A 125 -20.63 -4.71 -0.93
CA GLU A 125 -20.64 -3.91 -2.16
C GLU A 125 -20.18 -4.73 -3.38
N CYS A 126 -19.11 -5.53 -3.23
CA CYS A 126 -18.56 -6.34 -4.32
C CYS A 126 -19.46 -7.54 -4.70
N GLU A 127 -20.05 -8.22 -3.73
CA GLU A 127 -20.98 -9.34 -3.97
C GLU A 127 -22.22 -8.89 -4.73
N ARG A 128 -22.71 -7.68 -4.44
CA ARG A 128 -23.83 -7.07 -5.16
C ARG A 128 -23.47 -6.69 -6.60
N GLU A 129 -22.22 -6.27 -6.85
CA GLU A 129 -21.78 -5.83 -8.16
C GLU A 129 -21.31 -6.99 -9.07
N TYR A 130 -20.64 -7.97 -8.49
CA TYR A 130 -20.07 -9.14 -9.16
C TYR A 130 -20.67 -10.43 -8.59
N PRO A 131 -21.97 -10.70 -8.83
CA PRO A 131 -22.60 -11.91 -8.35
C PRO A 131 -21.94 -13.14 -9.00
N ALA A 132 -21.87 -14.25 -8.26
CA ALA A 132 -21.39 -15.51 -8.81
C ALA A 132 -22.20 -15.88 -10.07
N GLN A 133 -21.51 -16.08 -11.19
CA GLN A 133 -22.19 -16.59 -12.38
C GLN A 133 -22.75 -17.98 -12.06
N PRO A 134 -24.01 -18.27 -12.43
CA PRO A 134 -24.54 -19.62 -12.28
C PRO A 134 -23.64 -20.56 -13.08
N GLN A 135 -23.11 -21.60 -12.42
CA GLN A 135 -22.35 -22.64 -13.12
C GLN A 135 -23.22 -23.19 -14.24
N SER A 136 -22.76 -23.04 -15.49
CA SER A 136 -23.43 -23.61 -16.64
C SER A 136 -23.52 -25.13 -16.45
N PRO A 137 -24.71 -25.76 -16.52
CA PRO A 137 -24.87 -27.20 -16.31
C PRO A 137 -24.26 -28.07 -17.44
N PHE A 138 -23.57 -27.49 -18.42
CA PHE A 138 -23.01 -28.20 -19.56
C PHE A 138 -21.48 -28.19 -19.55
N THR A 139 -20.90 -29.09 -18.75
CA THR A 139 -19.56 -29.65 -19.01
C THR A 139 -19.59 -31.14 -18.72
N LEU A 140 -20.17 -31.90 -19.65
CA LEU A 140 -19.84 -33.29 -19.91
C LEU A 140 -19.63 -33.45 -21.41
N SER A 141 -18.38 -33.65 -21.81
CA SER A 141 -17.94 -34.22 -23.08
C SER A 141 -16.78 -35.14 -22.81
#